data_AF-A0A1Z4RVU4-F1
#
_entry.id   AF-A0A1Z4RVU4-F1
#
_cell.length_a   1.000
_cell.length_b   1.000
_cell.length_c   1.000
_cell.angle_alpha   90.00
_cell.angle_beta   90.00
_cell.angle_gamma   90.00
#
_symmetry.space_group_name_H-M   'P 1'
#
loop_
_entity.id
_entity.type
_entity.pdbx_description
1 polymer ?
#
loop_
_entity_poly.entity_id
_entity_poly.type
_entity_poly.pdbx_seq_one_letter_code
_entity_poly.pdbx_strand_id
1 'polypeptide(L)'
;MLNSLIPELPNVSLVAFYGDKSAVLKQLIKQIQTYLINHQLLSKQFIPYQIEQVHGTIIGCEGIKTELGIMSKWFYQSRGETKMIDCEGLINYLQTQVNFPIDIRIGGYDLAYNYKFLSRDQHPYLRSFQLQPAAEQTIPVIIGWSWQNNHISRQIDNLRRNLQQFNLLHKYHLNNQAIDNDFYLRLGTINFALDIEDLQVLAKEIRDLLANQPTTLPINLSDLAFANYQDLALTPQTTTVLPLNSITASELRQLYLTLK
;
A
#
# COMPACT_ATOMS: atom_id res chain seq x y z
N MET A 1 25.46 14.90 2.39
CA MET A 1 25.55 13.43 2.50
C MET A 1 24.79 12.93 3.75
N LEU A 2 23.47 13.13 3.81
CA LEU A 2 22.63 12.70 4.95
C LEU A 2 21.47 11.75 4.53
N ASN A 3 21.24 11.58 3.22
CA ASN A 3 20.25 10.62 2.68
C ASN A 3 20.63 9.15 2.93
N SER A 4 21.81 8.86 3.47
CA SER A 4 22.35 7.51 3.68
C SER A 4 22.22 6.98 5.11
N LEU A 5 21.63 7.74 6.05
CA LEU A 5 21.55 7.35 7.47
C LEU A 5 20.49 6.29 7.74
N ILE A 6 19.40 6.27 6.98
CA ILE A 6 18.30 5.32 7.18
C ILE A 6 18.25 4.41 5.96
N PRO A 7 18.40 3.08 6.12
CA PRO A 7 18.42 2.17 5.01
C PRO A 7 17.06 2.12 4.29
N GLU A 8 17.09 1.87 2.99
CA GLU A 8 15.88 1.53 2.24
C GLU A 8 15.32 0.16 2.66
N LEU A 9 16.21 -0.78 2.98
CA LEU A 9 15.90 -2.16 3.36
C LEU A 9 16.92 -2.69 4.38
N PRO A 10 16.51 -3.59 5.29
CA PRO A 10 15.13 -3.91 5.65
C PRO A 10 14.43 -2.73 6.34
N ASN A 11 13.11 -2.72 6.30
CA ASN A 11 12.32 -1.70 7.00
C ASN A 11 10.94 -2.20 7.43
N VAL A 12 10.13 -1.32 8.04
CA VAL A 12 8.82 -1.67 8.60
C VAL A 12 7.70 -0.91 7.89
N SER A 13 6.56 -1.57 7.68
CA SER A 13 5.36 -0.98 7.10
C SER A 13 4.11 -1.52 7.78
N LEU A 14 3.06 -0.69 7.92
CA LEU A 14 1.73 -1.15 8.30
C LEU A 14 0.98 -1.52 7.03
N VAL A 15 0.58 -2.79 6.92
CA VAL A 15 -0.06 -3.36 5.73
C VAL A 15 -1.40 -4.00 6.07
N ALA A 16 -2.31 -3.99 5.11
CA ALA A 16 -3.58 -4.71 5.13
C ALA A 16 -3.54 -5.93 4.22
N PHE A 17 -4.19 -7.01 4.65
CA PHE A 17 -4.38 -8.26 3.90
C PHE A 17 -3.10 -9.03 3.57
N TYR A 18 -2.02 -8.84 4.32
CA TYR A 18 -0.83 -9.69 4.16
C TYR A 18 -1.06 -11.06 4.80
N GLY A 19 -0.68 -12.14 4.10
CA GLY A 19 -0.95 -13.51 4.52
C GLY A 19 -2.34 -14.00 4.09
N ASP A 20 -3.05 -14.66 5.00
CA ASP A 20 -4.40 -15.14 4.73
C ASP A 20 -5.36 -13.96 4.51
N LYS A 21 -6.34 -14.16 3.62
CA LYS A 21 -7.24 -13.10 3.14
C LYS A 21 -8.56 -13.70 2.66
N SER A 22 -9.59 -12.86 2.62
CA SER A 22 -10.95 -13.28 2.26
C SER A 22 -11.01 -13.94 0.87
N ALA A 23 -11.97 -14.84 0.68
CA ALA A 23 -12.18 -15.53 -0.60
C ALA A 23 -12.40 -14.54 -1.76
N VAL A 24 -13.10 -13.43 -1.48
CA VAL A 24 -13.36 -12.34 -2.44
C VAL A 24 -12.05 -11.72 -2.93
N LEU A 25 -11.14 -11.35 -2.02
CA LEU A 25 -9.86 -10.77 -2.42
C LEU A 25 -8.98 -11.80 -3.14
N LYS A 26 -8.95 -13.07 -2.68
CA LYS A 26 -8.23 -14.15 -3.37
C LYS A 26 -8.73 -14.31 -4.81
N GLN A 27 -10.04 -14.29 -5.02
CA GLN A 27 -10.64 -14.44 -6.33
C GLN A 27 -10.29 -13.27 -7.25
N LEU A 28 -10.40 -12.03 -6.76
CA LEU A 28 -10.02 -10.83 -7.51
C LEU A 28 -8.55 -10.90 -7.94
N ILE A 29 -7.63 -11.18 -7.02
CA ILE A 29 -6.20 -11.27 -7.32
C ILE A 29 -5.94 -12.35 -8.37
N LYS A 30 -6.49 -13.57 -8.16
CA LYS A 30 -6.32 -14.69 -9.09
C LYS A 30 -6.83 -14.34 -10.48
N GLN A 31 -8.00 -13.73 -10.58
CA GLN A 31 -8.58 -13.37 -11.87
C GLN A 31 -7.68 -12.41 -12.66
N ILE A 32 -7.20 -11.34 -12.03
CA ILE A 32 -6.32 -10.38 -12.71
C ILE A 32 -4.95 -10.98 -13.01
N GLN A 33 -4.38 -11.74 -12.08
CA GLN A 33 -3.11 -12.45 -12.33
C GLN A 33 -3.24 -13.46 -13.47
N THR A 34 -4.31 -14.27 -13.52
CA THR A 34 -4.57 -15.20 -14.62
C THR A 34 -4.73 -14.47 -15.95
N TYR A 35 -5.40 -13.33 -15.97
CA TYR A 35 -5.49 -12.49 -17.17
C TYR A 35 -4.10 -12.06 -17.65
N LEU A 36 -3.28 -11.50 -16.74
CA LEU A 36 -1.91 -11.07 -17.05
C LEU A 36 -1.00 -12.21 -17.51
N ILE A 37 -1.06 -13.38 -16.85
CA ILE A 37 -0.26 -14.57 -17.22
C ILE A 37 -0.55 -15.00 -18.65
N ASN A 38 -1.81 -14.96 -19.07
CA ASN A 38 -2.27 -15.45 -20.37
C ASN A 38 -2.26 -14.36 -21.46
N HIS A 39 -1.90 -13.11 -21.12
CA HIS A 39 -1.95 -12.01 -22.06
C HIS A 39 -0.84 -12.11 -23.12
N GLN A 40 -1.19 -11.91 -24.39
CA GLN A 40 -0.27 -12.10 -25.52
C GLN A 40 0.92 -11.14 -25.46
N LEU A 41 0.70 -9.87 -25.11
CA LEU A 41 1.76 -8.86 -24.97
C LEU A 41 2.81 -9.23 -23.91
N LEU A 42 2.44 -10.05 -22.92
CA LEU A 42 3.33 -10.35 -21.80
C LEU A 42 4.18 -11.59 -22.03
N SER A 43 3.87 -12.43 -23.02
CA SER A 43 4.67 -13.60 -23.41
C SER A 43 5.17 -14.46 -22.24
N LYS A 44 4.35 -14.65 -21.19
CA LYS A 44 4.68 -15.36 -19.94
C LYS A 44 5.79 -14.74 -19.08
N GLN A 45 6.14 -13.48 -19.31
CA GLN A 45 7.15 -12.75 -18.52
C GLN A 45 6.55 -12.00 -17.32
N PHE A 46 5.24 -12.12 -17.11
CA PHE A 46 4.62 -11.72 -15.85
C PHE A 46 4.86 -12.78 -14.78
N ILE A 47 5.56 -12.39 -13.72
CA ILE A 47 5.76 -13.17 -12.51
C ILE A 47 4.71 -12.70 -11.48
N PRO A 48 3.63 -13.47 -11.26
CA PRO A 48 2.66 -13.15 -10.22
C PRO A 48 3.32 -13.25 -8.84
N TYR A 49 2.96 -12.33 -7.94
CA TYR A 49 3.25 -12.53 -6.52
C TYR A 49 2.43 -13.68 -5.96
N GLN A 50 2.95 -14.30 -4.91
CA GLN A 50 2.17 -15.26 -4.10
C GLN A 50 0.89 -14.57 -3.60
N ILE A 51 -0.22 -15.29 -3.50
CA ILE A 51 -1.49 -14.68 -3.11
C ILE A 51 -1.35 -14.03 -1.73
N GLU A 52 -0.63 -14.67 -0.82
CA GLU A 52 -0.31 -14.25 0.53
C GLU A 52 0.46 -12.92 0.56
N GLN A 53 1.32 -12.68 -0.43
CA GLN A 53 2.18 -11.52 -0.57
C GLN A 53 1.44 -10.26 -1.05
N VAL A 54 0.36 -10.40 -1.80
CA VAL A 54 -0.43 -9.26 -2.28
C VAL A 54 -1.13 -8.58 -1.10
N HIS A 55 -0.80 -7.33 -0.86
CA HIS A 55 -1.25 -6.54 0.30
C HIS A 55 -1.45 -5.07 -0.09
N GLY A 56 -2.15 -4.33 0.76
CA GLY A 56 -2.28 -2.87 0.65
C GLY A 56 -1.47 -2.16 1.72
N THR A 57 -0.59 -1.24 1.34
CA THR A 57 0.17 -0.44 2.31
C THR A 57 -0.72 0.66 2.91
N ILE A 58 -0.95 0.61 4.22
CA ILE A 58 -1.62 1.68 4.95
C ILE A 58 -0.66 2.85 5.13
N ILE A 59 0.53 2.59 5.66
CA ILE A 59 1.60 3.58 5.80
C ILE A 59 2.95 2.87 5.90
N GLY A 60 3.97 3.44 5.25
CA GLY A 60 5.34 3.08 5.53
C GLY A 60 5.73 3.55 6.93
N CYS A 61 6.27 2.65 7.73
CA CYS A 61 6.74 2.95 9.08
C CYS A 61 8.27 3.01 9.08
N GLU A 62 8.87 3.53 8.01
CA GLU A 62 10.30 3.40 7.85
C GLU A 62 11.09 4.19 8.89
N GLY A 63 12.13 3.60 9.44
CA GLY A 63 12.94 4.25 10.46
C GLY A 63 14.20 3.47 10.84
N ILE A 64 14.99 4.04 11.74
CA ILE A 64 16.18 3.41 12.30
C ILE A 64 16.20 3.56 13.81
N LYS A 65 16.59 2.50 14.51
CA LYS A 65 16.68 2.49 15.97
C LYS A 65 18.00 3.15 16.41
N THR A 66 17.87 4.10 17.32
CA THR A 66 18.94 4.88 17.97
C THR A 66 18.84 4.72 19.49
N GLU A 67 19.78 5.30 20.24
CA GLU A 67 19.72 5.32 21.71
C GLU A 67 18.47 6.04 22.26
N LEU A 68 17.94 7.03 21.53
CA LEU A 68 16.77 7.82 21.93
C LEU A 68 15.43 7.19 21.51
N GLY A 69 15.45 6.18 20.64
CA GLY A 69 14.25 5.60 20.04
C GLY A 69 14.39 5.37 18.55
N ILE A 70 13.26 5.14 17.87
CA ILE A 70 13.24 4.88 16.43
C ILE A 70 13.03 6.19 15.68
N MET A 71 14.07 6.66 15.00
CA MET A 71 14.01 7.88 14.19
C MET A 71 13.19 7.63 12.92
N SER A 72 12.15 8.44 12.72
CA SER A 72 11.23 8.37 11.58
C SER A 72 11.89 8.84 10.29
N LYS A 73 11.88 7.99 9.26
CA LYS A 73 12.54 8.27 7.98
C LYS A 73 11.98 9.49 7.27
N TRP A 74 10.67 9.56 7.14
CA TRP A 74 10.04 10.57 6.31
C TRP A 74 10.01 11.95 6.97
N PHE A 75 9.89 12.03 8.30
CA PHE A 75 10.10 13.32 8.99
C PHE A 75 11.52 13.85 8.74
N TYR A 76 12.52 12.97 8.85
CA TYR A 76 13.90 13.36 8.62
C TYR A 76 14.17 13.73 7.16
N GLN A 77 13.83 12.86 6.20
CA GLN A 77 14.14 13.07 4.78
C GLN A 77 13.28 14.16 4.13
N SER A 78 12.00 14.29 4.50
CA SER A 78 11.08 15.23 3.84
C SER A 78 11.01 16.59 4.55
N ARG A 79 11.26 16.65 5.85
CA ARG A 79 11.13 17.89 6.65
C ARG A 79 12.39 18.30 7.40
N GLY A 80 13.45 17.48 7.40
CA GLY A 80 14.66 17.74 8.18
C GLY A 80 14.45 17.63 9.69
N GLU A 81 13.36 16.99 10.12
CA GLU A 81 12.98 16.89 11.53
C GLU A 81 13.37 15.53 12.12
N THR A 82 14.12 15.55 13.23
CA THR A 82 14.41 14.34 14.02
C THR A 82 13.24 14.04 14.94
N LYS A 83 12.40 13.08 14.56
CA LYS A 83 11.23 12.64 15.34
C LYS A 83 11.35 11.16 15.67
N MET A 84 11.07 10.80 16.93
CA MET A 84 11.05 9.40 17.38
C MET A 84 9.63 8.84 17.28
N ILE A 85 9.47 7.69 16.63
CA ILE A 85 8.16 7.02 16.50
C ILE A 85 7.64 6.65 17.90
N ASP A 86 6.43 7.10 18.22
CA ASP A 86 5.72 6.70 19.43
C ASP A 86 4.98 5.38 19.19
N CYS A 87 5.69 4.25 19.39
CA CYS A 87 5.12 2.92 19.18
C CYS A 87 3.95 2.61 20.13
N GLU A 88 3.95 3.16 21.35
CA GLU A 88 2.94 2.85 22.35
C GLU A 88 1.63 3.58 22.03
N GLY A 89 1.70 4.89 21.80
CA GLY A 89 0.57 5.68 21.33
C GLY A 89 0.01 5.17 20.01
N LEU A 90 0.89 4.80 19.07
CA LEU A 90 0.50 4.24 17.77
C LEU A 90 -0.33 2.97 17.90
N ILE A 91 0.17 1.98 18.65
CA ILE A 91 -0.51 0.69 18.79
C ILE A 91 -1.84 0.88 19.53
N ASN A 92 -1.84 1.63 20.63
CA ASN A 92 -3.07 1.92 21.36
C ASN A 92 -4.12 2.62 20.49
N TYR A 93 -3.72 3.63 19.71
CA TYR A 93 -4.60 4.33 18.79
C TYR A 93 -5.20 3.39 17.74
N LEU A 94 -4.35 2.61 17.07
CA LEU A 94 -4.77 1.68 16.04
C LEU A 94 -5.69 0.58 16.58
N GLN A 95 -5.43 0.05 17.78
CA GLN A 95 -6.22 -1.04 18.37
C GLN A 95 -7.54 -0.58 18.98
N THR A 96 -7.64 0.67 19.46
CA THR A 96 -8.77 1.09 20.31
C THR A 96 -9.54 2.31 19.81
N GLN A 97 -8.96 3.14 18.95
CA GLN A 97 -9.54 4.44 18.57
C GLN A 97 -9.89 4.56 17.09
N VAL A 98 -9.30 3.75 16.22
CA VAL A 98 -9.66 3.73 14.80
C VAL A 98 -10.99 3.00 14.63
N ASN A 99 -11.95 3.66 13.98
CA ASN A 99 -13.24 3.08 13.69
C ASN A 99 -13.15 2.14 12.48
N PHE A 100 -12.90 0.86 12.74
CA PHE A 100 -12.96 -0.21 11.74
C PHE A 100 -14.38 -0.79 11.61
N PRO A 101 -14.77 -1.33 10.43
CA PRO A 101 -13.96 -1.46 9.22
C PRO A 101 -13.82 -0.15 8.43
N ILE A 102 -12.73 -0.04 7.67
CA ILE A 102 -12.63 0.93 6.55
C ILE A 102 -12.94 0.17 5.27
N ASP A 103 -14.10 0.45 4.67
CA ASP A 103 -14.51 -0.20 3.42
C ASP A 103 -13.76 0.37 2.23
N ILE A 104 -13.02 -0.46 1.52
CA ILE A 104 -12.34 -0.10 0.27
C ILE A 104 -13.13 -0.64 -0.91
N ARG A 105 -13.44 0.23 -1.87
CA ARG A 105 -13.96 -0.18 -3.16
C ARG A 105 -12.84 -0.34 -4.16
N ILE A 106 -12.79 -1.49 -4.83
CA ILE A 106 -11.96 -1.78 -5.99
C ILE A 106 -12.88 -1.99 -7.19
N GLY A 107 -12.56 -1.35 -8.33
CA GLY A 107 -13.38 -1.46 -9.54
C GLY A 107 -14.77 -0.85 -9.42
N GLY A 108 -15.60 -1.09 -10.43
CA GLY A 108 -16.94 -0.51 -10.53
C GLY A 108 -16.94 0.99 -10.76
N TYR A 109 -15.85 1.56 -11.29
CA TYR A 109 -15.75 2.99 -11.57
C TYR A 109 -16.19 3.26 -13.00
N ASP A 110 -17.30 3.96 -13.18
CA ASP A 110 -17.81 4.35 -14.49
C ASP A 110 -17.11 5.62 -14.97
N LEU A 111 -16.46 5.57 -16.14
CA LEU A 111 -15.77 6.71 -16.73
C LEU A 111 -16.70 7.90 -17.02
N ALA A 112 -18.00 7.65 -17.24
CA ALA A 112 -18.98 8.71 -17.49
C ALA A 112 -19.46 9.39 -16.20
N TYR A 113 -19.24 8.78 -15.03
CA TYR A 113 -19.74 9.29 -13.76
C TYR A 113 -18.74 10.22 -13.07
N ASN A 114 -19.16 11.43 -12.71
CA ASN A 114 -18.31 12.35 -11.95
C ASN A 114 -18.32 12.01 -10.45
N TYR A 115 -17.27 11.33 -9.99
CA TYR A 115 -17.07 10.98 -8.57
C TYR A 115 -16.78 12.17 -7.64
N LYS A 116 -16.61 13.39 -8.18
CA LYS A 116 -16.14 14.59 -7.44
C LYS A 116 -14.83 14.34 -6.68
N PHE A 117 -14.02 13.42 -7.20
CA PHE A 117 -12.74 13.01 -6.65
C PHE A 117 -11.81 12.68 -7.81
N LEU A 118 -10.57 13.13 -7.71
CA LEU A 118 -9.48 12.76 -8.60
C LEU A 118 -8.36 12.15 -7.74
N SER A 119 -7.82 11.02 -8.18
CA SER A 119 -6.59 10.48 -7.62
C SER A 119 -5.44 10.96 -8.50
N ARG A 120 -4.58 11.83 -7.95
CA ARG A 120 -3.47 12.46 -8.68
C ARG A 120 -3.92 13.10 -10.00
N ASP A 121 -4.96 13.93 -9.90
CA ASP A 121 -5.57 14.65 -11.03
C ASP A 121 -6.17 13.76 -12.14
N GLN A 122 -6.38 12.48 -11.85
CA GLN A 122 -6.97 11.53 -12.79
C GLN A 122 -8.25 10.89 -12.24
N HIS A 123 -9.14 10.55 -13.17
CA HIS A 123 -10.43 9.93 -12.88
C HIS A 123 -10.27 8.54 -12.21
N PRO A 124 -11.12 8.13 -11.25
CA PRO A 124 -11.05 6.82 -10.60
C PRO A 124 -10.99 5.63 -11.55
N TYR A 125 -11.80 5.62 -12.62
CA TYR A 125 -11.71 4.60 -13.66
C TYR A 125 -10.29 4.52 -14.26
N LEU A 126 -9.69 5.67 -14.59
CA LEU A 126 -8.37 5.70 -15.21
C LEU A 126 -7.27 5.25 -14.25
N ARG A 127 -7.45 5.49 -12.94
CA ARG A 127 -6.51 5.19 -11.86
C ARG A 127 -6.67 3.80 -11.26
N SER A 128 -7.81 3.14 -11.44
CA SER A 128 -8.15 1.89 -10.72
C SER A 128 -7.25 0.71 -11.08
N PHE A 129 -6.54 0.79 -12.20
CA PHE A 129 -5.44 -0.09 -12.52
C PHE A 129 -4.35 0.67 -13.27
N GLN A 130 -3.10 0.38 -12.93
CA GLN A 130 -1.93 0.96 -13.57
C GLN A 130 -0.84 -0.08 -13.80
N LEU A 131 -0.11 0.12 -14.88
CA LEU A 131 1.18 -0.52 -15.13
C LEU A 131 2.25 0.53 -14.84
N GLN A 132 2.85 0.45 -13.66
CA GLN A 132 3.82 1.44 -13.20
C GLN A 132 5.22 1.07 -13.69
N PRO A 133 5.91 1.95 -14.43
CA PRO A 133 7.28 1.69 -14.85
C PRO A 133 8.23 1.66 -13.64
N ALA A 134 9.12 0.69 -13.63
CA ALA A 134 10.30 0.57 -12.78
C ALA A 134 11.51 0.33 -13.69
N ALA A 135 12.73 0.68 -13.27
CA ALA A 135 13.94 0.77 -14.13
C ALA A 135 13.96 -0.15 -15.38
N GLU A 136 13.83 -1.47 -15.20
CA GLU A 136 13.81 -2.46 -16.29
C GLU A 136 12.54 -3.36 -16.25
N GLN A 137 11.52 -2.93 -15.52
CA GLN A 137 10.36 -3.76 -15.17
C GLN A 137 9.07 -2.94 -15.22
N THR A 138 7.94 -3.62 -15.30
CA THR A 138 6.63 -2.99 -15.18
C THR A 138 5.86 -3.62 -14.02
N ILE A 139 5.30 -2.80 -13.13
CA ILE A 139 4.59 -3.26 -11.93
C ILE A 139 3.08 -3.07 -12.13
N PRO A 140 2.30 -4.16 -12.29
CA PRO A 140 0.84 -4.09 -12.30
C PRO A 140 0.29 -3.80 -10.90
N VAL A 141 -0.51 -2.75 -10.81
CA VAL A 141 -1.06 -2.22 -9.56
C VAL A 141 -2.56 -1.99 -9.71
N ILE A 142 -3.35 -2.61 -8.82
CA ILE A 142 -4.76 -2.28 -8.63
C ILE A 142 -4.85 -1.15 -7.62
N ILE A 143 -5.73 -0.17 -7.83
CA ILE A 143 -5.98 0.92 -6.90
C ILE A 143 -7.47 0.97 -6.56
N GLY A 144 -7.75 1.04 -5.27
CA GLY A 144 -9.07 1.33 -4.72
C GLY A 144 -9.02 2.52 -3.77
N TRP A 145 -10.20 2.93 -3.33
CA TRP A 145 -10.36 4.04 -2.39
C TRP A 145 -11.38 3.69 -1.32
N SER A 146 -11.26 4.32 -0.16
CA SER A 146 -12.28 4.21 0.89
C SER A 146 -13.62 4.71 0.38
N TRP A 147 -14.69 3.97 0.68
CA TRP A 147 -16.01 4.15 0.10
C TRP A 147 -17.07 4.23 1.20
N GLN A 148 -17.85 5.31 1.22
CA GLN A 148 -18.89 5.52 2.22
C GLN A 148 -20.06 6.28 1.59
N ASN A 149 -21.30 5.87 1.89
CA ASN A 149 -22.52 6.55 1.43
C ASN A 149 -22.53 6.81 -0.09
N ASN A 150 -22.07 5.84 -0.90
CA ASN A 150 -21.94 5.96 -2.35
C ASN A 150 -20.96 7.03 -2.86
N HIS A 151 -19.98 7.42 -2.03
CA HIS A 151 -18.92 8.35 -2.40
C HIS A 151 -17.55 7.83 -1.99
N ILE A 152 -16.52 8.30 -2.71
CA ILE A 152 -15.13 8.12 -2.29
C ILE A 152 -14.90 9.01 -1.05
N SER A 153 -14.62 8.39 0.09
CA SER A 153 -14.33 9.07 1.35
C SER A 153 -12.83 9.33 1.51
N ARG A 154 -12.42 10.13 2.49
CA ARG A 154 -11.00 10.42 2.82
C ARG A 154 -10.46 9.56 3.97
N GLN A 155 -11.07 8.43 4.29
CA GLN A 155 -10.69 7.68 5.50
C GLN A 155 -9.23 7.21 5.49
N ILE A 156 -8.70 6.80 4.34
CA ILE A 156 -7.28 6.39 4.22
C ILE A 156 -6.33 7.58 4.39
N ASP A 157 -6.59 8.70 3.71
CA ASP A 157 -5.79 9.93 3.88
C ASP A 157 -5.85 10.45 5.33
N ASN A 158 -7.04 10.46 5.93
CA ASN A 158 -7.25 10.89 7.30
C ASN A 158 -6.54 9.98 8.30
N LEU A 159 -6.58 8.66 8.10
CA LEU A 159 -5.81 7.72 8.91
C LEU A 159 -4.32 8.05 8.83
N ARG A 160 -3.75 8.11 7.61
CA ARG A 160 -2.33 8.47 7.39
C ARG A 160 -1.94 9.80 8.05
N ARG A 161 -2.82 10.79 8.04
CA ARG A 161 -2.61 12.09 8.72
C ARG A 161 -2.66 11.99 10.23
N ASN A 162 -3.64 11.27 10.77
CA ASN A 162 -3.75 11.06 12.21
C ASN A 162 -2.54 10.31 12.77
N LEU A 163 -1.89 9.46 11.98
CA LEU A 163 -0.65 8.78 12.40
C LEU A 163 0.56 9.72 12.55
N GLN A 164 0.50 10.95 12.02
CA GLN A 164 1.56 11.95 12.22
C GLN A 164 1.72 12.36 13.69
N GLN A 165 0.66 12.27 14.50
CA GLN A 165 0.76 12.54 15.95
C GLN A 165 1.69 11.56 16.68
N PHE A 166 1.92 10.38 16.10
CA PHE A 166 2.86 9.36 16.58
C PHE A 166 4.20 9.39 15.84
N ASN A 167 4.50 10.52 15.18
CA ASN A 167 5.72 10.74 14.42
C ASN A 167 5.89 9.80 13.20
N LEU A 168 4.78 9.33 12.62
CA LEU A 168 4.76 8.62 11.34
C LEU A 168 4.26 9.54 10.23
N LEU A 169 5.14 9.86 9.28
CA LEU A 169 4.81 10.67 8.12
C LEU A 169 4.74 9.79 6.87
N HIS A 170 3.65 9.89 6.11
CA HIS A 170 3.57 9.23 4.81
C HIS A 170 4.45 9.96 3.78
N LYS A 171 5.17 9.20 2.93
CA LYS A 171 6.08 9.76 1.91
C LYS A 171 5.44 10.74 0.92
N TYR A 172 4.12 10.67 0.73
CA TYR A 172 3.37 11.58 -0.14
C TYR A 172 2.77 12.78 0.60
N HIS A 173 2.89 12.88 1.92
CA HIS A 173 2.45 14.03 2.73
C HIS A 173 3.58 15.05 2.94
N LEU A 174 4.24 15.44 1.85
CA LEU A 174 5.36 16.39 1.87
C LEU A 174 4.99 17.75 2.45
N ASN A 175 3.73 18.16 2.30
CA ASN A 175 3.17 19.37 2.88
C ASN A 175 1.72 19.15 3.35
N ASN A 176 1.14 20.15 4.02
CA ASN A 176 -0.19 20.02 4.62
C ASN A 176 -1.32 19.86 3.60
N GLN A 177 -1.14 20.31 2.35
CA GLN A 177 -2.14 20.24 1.28
C GLN A 177 -2.09 18.92 0.50
N ALA A 178 -0.99 18.16 0.58
CA ALA A 178 -0.82 16.92 -0.16
C ALA A 178 -1.80 15.85 0.31
N ILE A 179 -2.65 15.33 -0.59
CA ILE A 179 -3.64 14.30 -0.29
C ILE A 179 -3.14 12.98 -0.87
N ASP A 180 -3.24 11.91 -0.09
CA ASP A 180 -2.97 10.57 -0.57
C ASP A 180 -4.01 9.59 -0.04
N ASN A 181 -5.02 9.34 -0.87
CA ASN A 181 -6.14 8.47 -0.54
C ASN A 181 -6.03 7.09 -1.20
N ASP A 182 -4.94 6.82 -1.94
CA ASP A 182 -4.80 5.60 -2.72
C ASP A 182 -4.55 4.40 -1.80
N PHE A 183 -5.37 3.36 -1.96
CA PHE A 183 -5.13 2.03 -1.43
C PHE A 183 -4.77 1.11 -2.60
N TYR A 184 -3.49 0.76 -2.71
CA TYR A 184 -3.00 0.03 -3.88
C TYR A 184 -2.50 -1.37 -3.54
N LEU A 185 -2.70 -2.31 -4.46
CA LEU A 185 -2.25 -3.70 -4.38
C LEU A 185 -1.30 -3.98 -5.55
N ARG A 186 -0.09 -4.42 -5.27
CA ARG A 186 0.85 -4.90 -6.30
C ARG A 186 0.57 -6.37 -6.60
N LEU A 187 0.43 -6.72 -7.88
CA LEU A 187 0.03 -8.07 -8.28
C LEU A 187 1.20 -8.98 -8.66
N GLY A 188 2.38 -8.42 -8.90
CA GLY A 188 3.50 -9.14 -9.47
C GLY A 188 4.49 -8.18 -10.12
N THR A 189 5.35 -8.75 -10.96
CA THR A 189 6.33 -8.02 -11.75
C THR A 189 6.29 -8.53 -13.18
N ILE A 190 6.27 -7.61 -14.15
CA ILE A 190 6.55 -7.92 -15.55
C ILE A 190 8.05 -7.65 -15.74
N ASN A 191 8.81 -8.67 -16.12
CA ASN A 191 10.29 -8.64 -16.15
C ASN A 191 10.90 -7.85 -17.31
N PHE A 192 10.13 -6.92 -17.88
CA PHE A 192 10.57 -6.01 -18.91
C PHE A 192 9.76 -4.72 -18.86
N ALA A 193 10.30 -3.66 -19.46
CA ALA A 193 9.57 -2.42 -19.69
C ALA A 193 8.68 -2.59 -20.93
N LEU A 194 7.38 -2.36 -20.77
CA LEU A 194 6.46 -2.22 -21.89
C LEU A 194 6.59 -0.83 -22.51
N ASP A 195 6.38 -0.73 -23.82
CA ASP A 195 6.24 0.58 -24.45
C ASP A 195 4.92 1.27 -24.06
N ILE A 196 4.80 2.55 -24.39
CA ILE A 196 3.67 3.38 -23.96
C ILE A 196 2.34 2.88 -24.57
N GLU A 197 2.37 2.34 -25.79
CA GLU A 197 1.15 1.88 -26.48
C GLU A 197 0.64 0.59 -25.84
N ASP A 198 1.52 -0.39 -25.65
CA ASP A 198 1.21 -1.65 -24.99
C ASP A 198 0.73 -1.44 -23.54
N LEU A 199 1.36 -0.51 -22.81
CA LEU A 199 0.93 -0.09 -21.47
C LEU A 199 -0.51 0.41 -21.49
N GLN A 200 -0.87 1.25 -22.45
CA GLN A 200 -2.21 1.85 -22.54
C GLN A 200 -3.27 0.82 -22.90
N VAL A 201 -2.98 -0.07 -23.86
CA VAL A 201 -3.87 -1.15 -24.29
C VAL A 201 -4.16 -2.07 -23.11
N LEU A 202 -3.13 -2.66 -22.51
CA LEU A 202 -3.28 -3.62 -21.42
C LEU A 202 -3.93 -2.99 -20.18
N ALA A 203 -3.56 -1.75 -19.85
CA ALA A 203 -4.18 -1.05 -18.72
C ALA A 203 -5.66 -0.75 -19.00
N LYS A 204 -6.05 -0.41 -20.24
CA LYS A 204 -7.45 -0.19 -20.60
C LYS A 204 -8.27 -1.47 -20.43
N GLU A 205 -7.81 -2.60 -20.95
CA GLU A 205 -8.55 -3.86 -20.89
C GLU A 205 -8.82 -4.30 -19.45
N ILE A 206 -7.83 -4.19 -18.57
CA ILE A 206 -8.00 -4.52 -17.15
C ILE A 206 -8.92 -3.52 -16.45
N ARG A 207 -8.85 -2.22 -16.80
CA ARG A 207 -9.80 -1.21 -16.26
C ARG A 207 -11.23 -1.50 -16.70
N ASP A 208 -11.46 -1.91 -17.94
CA ASP A 208 -12.78 -2.32 -18.44
C ASP A 208 -13.31 -3.54 -17.68
N LEU A 209 -12.44 -4.52 -17.41
CA LEU A 209 -12.80 -5.68 -16.60
C LEU A 209 -13.17 -5.28 -15.17
N LEU A 210 -12.37 -4.42 -14.53
CA LEU A 210 -12.62 -3.94 -13.16
C LEU A 210 -13.87 -3.05 -13.09
N ALA A 211 -14.17 -2.24 -14.11
CA ALA A 211 -15.35 -1.38 -14.14
C ALA A 211 -16.66 -2.16 -14.06
N ASN A 212 -16.67 -3.41 -14.53
CA ASN A 212 -17.84 -4.28 -14.47
C ASN A 212 -17.93 -5.13 -13.18
N GLN A 213 -16.95 -5.01 -12.27
CA GLN A 213 -16.81 -5.87 -11.09
C GLN A 213 -16.52 -5.06 -9.82
N PRO A 214 -17.47 -4.25 -9.33
CA PRO A 214 -17.32 -3.57 -8.05
C PRO A 214 -17.07 -4.58 -6.93
N THR A 215 -15.92 -4.48 -6.28
CA THR A 215 -15.52 -5.33 -5.16
C THR A 215 -15.34 -4.46 -3.92
N THR A 216 -16.02 -4.78 -2.83
CA THR A 216 -15.85 -4.09 -1.55
C THR A 216 -15.04 -4.96 -0.60
N LEU A 217 -13.99 -4.39 -0.02
CA LEU A 217 -13.08 -5.04 0.89
C LEU A 217 -13.08 -4.28 2.22
N PRO A 218 -13.68 -4.82 3.29
CA PRO A 218 -13.57 -4.22 4.61
C PRO A 218 -12.15 -4.44 5.15
N ILE A 219 -11.45 -3.37 5.51
CA ILE A 219 -10.22 -3.46 6.30
C ILE A 219 -10.63 -3.46 7.77
N ASN A 220 -10.55 -4.61 8.42
CA ASN A 220 -10.75 -4.76 9.86
C ASN A 220 -9.41 -4.70 10.60
N LEU A 221 -9.47 -4.57 11.93
CA LEU A 221 -8.28 -4.67 12.78
C LEU A 221 -7.50 -5.99 12.57
N SER A 222 -8.22 -7.10 12.35
CA SER A 222 -7.62 -8.42 12.10
C SER A 222 -6.93 -8.55 10.75
N ASP A 223 -7.20 -7.64 9.81
CA ASP A 223 -6.59 -7.65 8.48
C ASP A 223 -5.26 -6.89 8.44
N LEU A 224 -4.89 -6.23 9.54
CA LEU A 224 -3.72 -5.36 9.64
C LEU A 224 -2.55 -6.04 10.34
N ALA A 225 -1.35 -5.79 9.84
CA ALA A 225 -0.11 -6.24 10.45
C ALA A 225 1.03 -5.25 10.21
N PHE A 226 1.99 -5.21 11.14
CA PHE A 226 3.29 -4.62 10.86
C PHE A 226 4.15 -5.66 10.14
N ALA A 227 4.62 -5.33 8.93
CA ALA A 227 5.53 -6.15 8.15
C ALA A 227 6.94 -5.58 8.23
N ASN A 228 7.88 -6.37 8.72
CA ASN A 228 9.31 -6.14 8.53
C ASN A 228 9.76 -6.86 7.27
N TYR A 229 10.24 -6.10 6.29
CA TYR A 229 10.52 -6.58 4.94
C TYR A 229 11.97 -6.36 4.57
N GLN A 230 12.55 -7.33 3.86
CA GLN A 230 13.93 -7.28 3.34
C GLN A 230 13.99 -7.00 1.84
N ASP A 231 12.85 -7.00 1.16
CA ASP A 231 12.69 -6.68 -0.26
C ASP A 231 11.39 -5.89 -0.49
N LEU A 232 11.34 -5.12 -1.58
CA LEU A 232 10.20 -4.24 -1.90
C LEU A 232 8.95 -4.98 -2.38
N ALA A 233 9.05 -6.28 -2.64
CA ALA A 233 7.91 -7.11 -2.97
C ALA A 233 7.25 -7.69 -1.70
N LEU A 234 7.91 -7.61 -0.54
CA LEU A 234 7.50 -8.25 0.72
C LEU A 234 7.35 -9.76 0.51
N THR A 235 8.40 -10.41 0.03
CA THR A 235 8.35 -11.85 -0.26
C THR A 235 8.11 -12.64 1.05
N PRO A 236 7.19 -13.63 1.09
CA PRO A 236 6.83 -14.34 2.33
C PRO A 236 8.01 -14.96 3.07
N GLN A 237 9.00 -15.47 2.33
CA GLN A 237 10.19 -16.12 2.86
C GLN A 237 11.14 -15.15 3.60
N THR A 238 11.05 -13.85 3.31
CA THR A 238 11.96 -12.79 3.81
C THR A 238 11.23 -11.71 4.61
N THR A 239 9.91 -11.88 4.83
CA THR A 239 9.06 -10.91 5.51
C THR A 239 8.54 -11.49 6.82
N THR A 240 8.79 -10.79 7.92
CA THR A 240 8.18 -11.10 9.21
C THR A 240 6.96 -10.22 9.40
N VAL A 241 5.83 -10.82 9.80
CA VAL A 241 4.60 -10.08 10.09
C VAL A 241 4.15 -10.26 11.53
N LEU A 242 3.76 -9.15 12.15
CA LEU A 242 3.19 -9.11 13.49
C LEU A 242 1.76 -8.57 13.39
N PRO A 243 0.73 -9.39 13.65
CA PRO A 243 -0.66 -8.97 13.59
C PRO A 243 -0.96 -7.80 14.52
N LEU A 244 -1.68 -6.80 14.02
CA LEU A 244 -1.96 -5.57 14.78
C LEU A 244 -2.83 -5.84 16.01
N ASN A 245 -3.70 -6.84 15.98
CA ASN A 245 -4.59 -7.17 17.10
C ASN A 245 -3.88 -7.78 18.32
N SER A 246 -2.63 -8.25 18.18
CA SER A 246 -1.90 -8.91 19.27
C SER A 246 -0.52 -8.32 19.55
N ILE A 247 0.00 -7.45 18.69
CA ILE A 247 1.33 -6.85 18.84
C ILE A 247 1.41 -5.87 20.02
N THR A 248 2.56 -5.86 20.68
CA THR A 248 2.97 -4.90 21.71
C THR A 248 3.98 -3.87 21.18
N ALA A 249 4.13 -2.74 21.86
CA ALA A 249 5.12 -1.73 21.50
C ALA A 249 6.56 -2.27 21.57
N SER A 250 6.84 -3.20 22.48
CA SER A 250 8.16 -3.84 22.58
C SER A 250 8.48 -4.67 21.34
N GLU A 251 7.53 -5.49 20.88
CA GLU A 251 7.69 -6.31 19.68
C GLU A 251 7.84 -5.45 18.43
N LEU A 252 7.04 -4.38 18.29
CA LEU A 252 7.21 -3.43 17.19
C LEU A 252 8.61 -2.81 17.18
N ARG A 253 9.15 -2.43 18.35
CA ARG A 253 10.51 -1.86 18.46
C ARG A 253 11.61 -2.85 18.09
N GLN A 254 11.36 -4.16 18.15
CA GLN A 254 12.34 -5.19 17.79
C GLN A 254 12.45 -5.38 16.27
N LEU A 255 11.47 -4.91 15.48
CA LEU A 255 11.51 -5.00 14.02
C LEU A 255 12.52 -4.04 13.37
N TYR A 256 13.00 -3.02 14.08
CA TYR A 256 13.86 -1.98 13.52
C TYR A 256 15.34 -2.30 13.69
N LEU A 257 16.12 -2.03 12.63
CA LEU A 257 17.58 -2.10 12.68
C LEU A 257 18.14 -1.07 13.65
N THR A 258 19.12 -1.49 14.45
CA THR A 258 19.92 -0.61 15.30
C THR A 258 21.06 0.01 14.50
N LEU A 259 21.19 1.34 14.53
CA LEU A 259 22.39 2.02 14.06
C LEU A 259 23.58 1.54 14.90
N LYS A 260 24.59 0.96 14.27
CA LYS A 260 25.86 0.61 14.93
C LYS A 260 26.73 1.84 15.10
#